data_AF-A0A7Y2U8M8-F1
#
_entry.id   AF-A0A7Y2U8M8-F1
#
_cell.length_a   1.000
_cell.length_b   1.000
_cell.length_c   1.000
_cell.angle_alpha   90.00
_cell.angle_beta   90.00
_cell.angle_gamma   90.00
#
_symmetry.space_group_name_H-M   'P 1'
#
loop_
_entity.id
_entity.type
_entity.pdbx_description
1 polymer ?
#
loop_
_entity_poly.entity_id
_entity_poly.type
_entity_poly.pdbx_seq_one_letter_code
_entity_poly.pdbx_strand_id
1 'polypeptide(L)'
;RKPYLDTGSSGLPMLLKYLVEDAERADLLFDCLNRTERPGYGYFLSQGATTWPEYWNMDHDSQIHTCYTGISGVFTKAIGGIRPDPEAWGMKQCIIKPQLVGDLTWANTTSGTYYGEIVSNWKRDGSVATFKIELPVNTTAKVFIPASTVEDVKESGRPTTDAAGVTYLGKNGVYQVFRVESGSYEFTSMSAPAVK
;
A
#
# COMPACT_ATOMS: atom_id res chain seq x y z
N ARG A 1 -22.99 2.61 -11.73
CA ARG A 1 -22.29 1.32 -11.93
C ARG A 1 -21.00 1.38 -11.11
N LYS A 2 -20.69 0.37 -10.30
CA LYS A 2 -19.38 0.27 -9.64
C LYS A 2 -18.31 -0.09 -10.70
N PRO A 3 -17.06 0.39 -10.58
CA PRO A 3 -15.99 0.08 -11.54
C PRO A 3 -15.65 -1.42 -11.56
N TYR A 4 -15.13 -1.95 -12.68
CA TYR A 4 -14.55 -3.30 -12.80
C TYR A 4 -13.24 -3.27 -13.59
N LEU A 5 -12.49 -4.36 -13.48
CA LEU A 5 -11.35 -4.67 -14.33
C LEU A 5 -11.84 -5.24 -15.65
N ASP A 6 -11.60 -4.50 -16.74
CA ASP A 6 -11.83 -4.96 -18.11
C ASP A 6 -10.49 -5.27 -18.79
N THR A 7 -9.72 -6.16 -18.16
CA THR A 7 -8.36 -6.50 -18.60
C THR A 7 -8.13 -8.01 -18.67
N GLY A 8 -7.38 -8.42 -19.69
CA GLY A 8 -6.84 -9.77 -19.80
C GLY A 8 -5.49 -9.92 -19.07
N SER A 9 -4.89 -11.10 -19.19
CA SER A 9 -3.65 -11.48 -18.51
C SER A 9 -2.49 -10.48 -18.71
N SER A 10 -2.26 -10.02 -19.95
CA SER A 10 -1.16 -9.10 -20.25
C SER A 10 -1.41 -7.67 -19.78
N GLY A 11 -2.68 -7.23 -19.80
CA GLY A 11 -3.05 -5.85 -19.46
C GLY A 11 -3.17 -5.61 -17.95
N LEU A 12 -3.60 -6.61 -17.20
CA LEU A 12 -3.79 -6.51 -15.76
C LEU A 12 -2.53 -6.07 -15.00
N PRO A 13 -1.34 -6.69 -15.13
CA PRO A 13 -0.17 -6.28 -14.36
C PRO A 13 0.27 -4.85 -14.68
N MET A 14 0.12 -4.41 -15.94
CA MET A 14 0.41 -3.03 -16.34
C MET A 14 -0.56 -2.03 -15.72
N LEU A 15 -1.87 -2.34 -15.77
CA LEU A 15 -2.90 -1.50 -15.17
C LEU A 15 -2.71 -1.39 -13.64
N LEU A 16 -2.48 -2.51 -12.97
CA LEU A 16 -2.25 -2.53 -11.52
C LEU A 16 -1.00 -1.73 -11.15
N LYS A 17 0.10 -1.92 -11.87
CA LYS A 17 1.32 -1.14 -11.65
C LYS A 17 1.04 0.37 -11.79
N TYR A 18 0.41 0.78 -12.88
CA TYR A 18 0.09 2.19 -13.13
C TYR A 18 -0.82 2.77 -12.04
N LEU A 19 -1.90 2.08 -11.67
CA LEU A 19 -2.83 2.56 -10.64
C LEU A 19 -2.18 2.66 -9.26
N VAL A 20 -1.25 1.76 -8.93
CA VAL A 20 -0.59 1.73 -7.62
C VAL A 20 0.59 2.70 -7.53
N GLU A 21 1.49 2.68 -8.53
CA GLU A 21 2.78 3.35 -8.46
C GLU A 21 2.76 4.75 -9.09
N ASP A 22 1.99 4.97 -10.16
CA ASP A 22 2.02 6.21 -10.93
C ASP A 22 0.81 7.11 -10.67
N ALA A 23 -0.41 6.56 -10.81
CA ALA A 23 -1.65 7.31 -10.65
C ALA A 23 -2.12 7.42 -9.19
N GLU A 24 -1.66 6.50 -8.34
CA GLU A 24 -2.01 6.41 -6.92
C GLU A 24 -3.53 6.45 -6.67
N ARG A 25 -4.22 5.49 -7.29
CA ARG A 25 -5.69 5.34 -7.28
C ARG A 25 -6.10 4.00 -6.67
N ALA A 26 -5.67 3.73 -5.44
CA ALA A 26 -6.12 2.53 -4.74
C ALA A 26 -7.61 2.61 -4.37
N ASP A 27 -8.25 3.78 -4.37
CA ASP A 27 -9.70 3.93 -4.23
C ASP A 27 -10.45 3.15 -5.32
N LEU A 28 -10.00 3.25 -6.59
CA LEU A 28 -10.58 2.53 -7.71
C LEU A 28 -10.35 1.03 -7.59
N LEU A 29 -9.15 0.62 -7.16
CA LEU A 29 -8.83 -0.79 -6.93
C LEU A 29 -9.65 -1.36 -5.78
N PHE A 30 -9.83 -0.61 -4.70
CA PHE A 30 -10.69 -0.97 -3.59
C PHE A 30 -12.14 -1.19 -4.07
N ASP A 31 -12.69 -0.26 -4.85
CA ASP A 31 -14.03 -0.38 -5.41
C ASP A 31 -14.16 -1.59 -6.34
N CYS A 32 -13.13 -1.92 -7.13
CA CYS A 32 -13.14 -3.09 -8.00
C CYS A 32 -13.04 -4.40 -7.20
N LEU A 33 -12.22 -4.43 -6.14
CA LEU A 33 -12.01 -5.60 -5.30
C LEU A 33 -13.19 -5.90 -4.38
N ASN A 34 -13.90 -4.88 -3.93
CA ASN A 34 -15.06 -5.01 -3.05
C ASN A 34 -16.35 -5.42 -3.79
N ARG A 35 -16.24 -5.85 -5.05
CA ARG A 35 -17.36 -6.36 -5.86
C ARG A 35 -17.36 -7.87 -5.92
N THR A 36 -18.56 -8.43 -5.77
CA THR A 36 -18.84 -9.86 -5.90
C THR A 36 -19.49 -10.25 -7.23
N GLU A 37 -19.68 -9.28 -8.12
CA GLU A 37 -20.24 -9.48 -9.46
C GLU A 37 -19.16 -9.77 -10.50
N ARG A 38 -19.50 -10.51 -11.55
CA ARG A 38 -18.60 -10.76 -12.68
C ARG A 38 -18.38 -9.47 -13.50
N PRO A 39 -17.15 -9.18 -13.97
CA PRO A 39 -15.87 -9.83 -13.65
C PRO A 39 -15.22 -9.27 -12.37
N GLY A 40 -14.52 -10.11 -11.59
CA GLY A 40 -13.73 -9.64 -10.44
C GLY A 40 -13.26 -10.73 -9.47
N TYR A 41 -12.32 -10.37 -8.58
CA TYR A 41 -11.80 -11.28 -7.55
C TYR A 41 -12.83 -11.64 -6.49
N GLY A 42 -13.66 -10.67 -6.05
CA GLY A 42 -14.74 -10.96 -5.12
C GLY A 42 -15.81 -11.88 -5.73
N TYR A 43 -15.99 -11.88 -7.06
CA TYR A 43 -16.81 -12.88 -7.73
C TYR A 43 -16.21 -14.28 -7.56
N PHE A 44 -14.92 -14.49 -7.84
CA PHE A 44 -14.27 -15.80 -7.63
C PHE A 44 -14.43 -16.29 -6.18
N LEU A 45 -14.20 -15.40 -5.21
CA LEU A 45 -14.38 -15.72 -3.79
C LEU A 45 -15.84 -16.08 -3.46
N SER A 46 -16.81 -15.36 -4.03
CA SER A 46 -18.24 -15.67 -3.84
C SER A 46 -18.65 -17.04 -4.40
N GLN A 47 -17.90 -17.58 -5.37
CA GLN A 47 -18.11 -18.90 -5.95
C GLN A 47 -17.32 -20.00 -5.20
N GLY A 48 -16.61 -19.67 -4.12
CA GLY A 48 -15.82 -20.62 -3.34
C GLY A 48 -14.45 -20.98 -3.95
N ALA A 49 -13.95 -20.19 -4.91
CA ALA A 49 -12.64 -20.43 -5.49
C ALA A 49 -11.52 -20.23 -4.45
N THR A 50 -10.61 -21.20 -4.37
CA THR A 50 -9.40 -21.15 -3.50
C THR A 50 -8.14 -20.80 -4.29
N THR A 51 -8.24 -20.68 -5.60
CA THR A 51 -7.19 -20.34 -6.57
C THR A 51 -7.76 -19.43 -7.66
N TRP A 52 -6.92 -18.83 -8.51
CA TRP A 52 -7.37 -17.97 -9.60
C TRP A 52 -7.68 -18.78 -10.86
N PRO A 53 -8.89 -18.70 -11.43
CA PRO A 53 -9.19 -19.31 -12.74
C PRO A 53 -8.48 -18.60 -13.89
N GLU A 54 -8.42 -19.26 -15.05
CA GLU A 54 -7.84 -18.67 -16.26
C GLU A 54 -8.67 -17.50 -16.83
N TYR A 55 -9.99 -17.55 -16.67
CA TYR A 55 -10.94 -16.59 -17.19
C TYR A 55 -11.67 -15.85 -16.06
N TRP A 56 -12.27 -14.70 -16.36
CA TRP A 56 -13.21 -14.01 -15.46
C TRP A 56 -14.56 -14.72 -15.32
N ASN A 57 -14.59 -16.05 -15.26
CA ASN A 57 -15.74 -16.91 -14.92
C ASN A 57 -15.24 -18.26 -14.38
N MET A 58 -16.17 -19.08 -13.86
CA MET A 58 -15.87 -20.40 -13.30
C MET A 58 -16.19 -21.57 -14.25
N ASP A 59 -16.77 -21.28 -15.42
CA ASP A 59 -17.35 -22.27 -16.34
C ASP A 59 -16.30 -22.93 -17.28
N HIS A 60 -15.02 -22.85 -16.93
CA HIS A 60 -13.90 -23.38 -17.71
C HIS A 60 -13.04 -24.33 -16.87
N ASP A 61 -12.33 -25.24 -17.55
CA ASP A 61 -11.61 -26.34 -16.91
C ASP A 61 -10.45 -25.87 -16.00
N SER A 62 -9.74 -24.81 -16.39
CA SER A 62 -8.58 -24.32 -15.64
C SER A 62 -8.99 -23.35 -14.53
N GLN A 63 -9.01 -23.86 -13.29
CA GLN A 63 -9.32 -23.10 -12.08
C GLN A 63 -8.07 -22.70 -11.26
N ILE A 64 -6.87 -22.94 -11.78
CA ILE A 64 -5.59 -22.58 -11.17
C ILE A 64 -4.61 -22.05 -12.23
N HIS A 65 -4.60 -20.74 -12.42
CA HIS A 65 -3.82 -20.07 -13.46
C HIS A 65 -3.16 -18.79 -12.93
N THR A 66 -2.05 -18.41 -13.55
CA THR A 66 -1.20 -17.29 -13.13
C THR A 66 -1.67 -15.92 -13.63
N CYS A 67 -2.68 -15.86 -14.51
CA CYS A 67 -3.08 -14.66 -15.27
C CYS A 67 -3.54 -13.49 -14.39
N TYR A 68 -4.01 -13.78 -13.17
CA TYR A 68 -4.58 -12.80 -12.24
C TYR A 68 -3.80 -12.69 -10.91
N THR A 69 -2.55 -13.18 -10.87
CA THR A 69 -1.74 -13.19 -9.63
C THR A 69 -1.16 -11.83 -9.23
N GLY A 70 -1.12 -10.87 -10.17
CA GLY A 70 -0.58 -9.52 -9.94
C GLY A 70 -1.32 -8.72 -8.87
N ILE A 71 -2.53 -9.13 -8.48
CA ILE A 71 -3.33 -8.44 -7.45
C ILE A 71 -2.68 -8.41 -6.09
N SER A 72 -1.80 -9.38 -5.79
CA SER A 72 -1.00 -9.40 -4.55
C SER A 72 -0.20 -8.10 -4.35
N GLY A 73 0.24 -7.47 -5.45
CA GLY A 73 0.94 -6.18 -5.42
C GLY A 73 0.10 -5.03 -4.88
N VAL A 74 -1.24 -5.07 -4.99
CA VAL A 74 -2.11 -4.03 -4.43
C VAL A 74 -2.02 -4.03 -2.91
N PHE A 75 -2.03 -5.21 -2.29
CA PHE A 75 -1.96 -5.33 -0.83
C PHE A 75 -0.60 -4.88 -0.30
N THR A 76 0.50 -5.25 -0.95
CA THR A 76 1.85 -4.94 -0.46
C THR A 76 2.30 -3.51 -0.79
N LYS A 77 2.08 -3.07 -2.04
CA LYS A 77 2.58 -1.79 -2.56
C LYS A 77 1.60 -0.63 -2.43
N ALA A 78 0.29 -0.89 -2.40
CA ALA A 78 -0.72 0.17 -2.25
C ALA A 78 -1.18 0.25 -0.79
N ILE A 79 -1.82 -0.81 -0.29
CA ILE A 79 -2.38 -0.83 1.06
C ILE A 79 -1.27 -0.78 2.11
N GLY A 80 -0.27 -1.65 2.01
CA GLY A 80 0.93 -1.63 2.86
C GLY A 80 1.92 -0.54 2.47
N GLY A 81 1.88 -0.07 1.22
CA GLY A 81 2.70 1.04 0.77
C GLY A 81 4.19 0.74 0.56
N ILE A 82 4.63 -0.52 0.66
CA ILE A 82 6.05 -0.89 0.57
C ILE A 82 6.44 -0.99 -0.91
N ARG A 83 7.28 -0.08 -1.39
CA ARG A 83 7.71 0.00 -2.79
C ARG A 83 9.23 0.12 -2.90
N PRO A 84 9.83 -0.40 -3.99
CA PRO A 84 11.21 -0.07 -4.31
C PRO A 84 11.33 1.43 -4.61
N ASP A 85 12.44 2.04 -4.19
CA ASP A 85 12.79 3.40 -4.59
C ASP A 85 13.40 3.37 -5.99
N PRO A 86 12.92 4.13 -6.99
CA PRO A 86 13.54 4.17 -8.31
C PRO A 86 14.99 4.67 -8.30
N GLU A 87 15.40 5.37 -7.23
CA GLU A 87 16.77 5.90 -7.08
C GLU A 87 17.74 4.87 -6.48
N ALA A 88 17.26 3.70 -6.02
CA ALA A 88 18.09 2.68 -5.38
C ALA A 88 17.67 1.25 -5.73
N TRP A 89 18.65 0.35 -5.79
CA TRP A 89 18.41 -1.04 -6.14
C TRP A 89 18.21 -1.91 -4.89
N GLY A 90 17.46 -3.00 -5.05
CA GLY A 90 17.40 -4.10 -4.08
C GLY A 90 16.74 -3.78 -2.74
N MET A 91 15.92 -2.72 -2.64
CA MET A 91 15.31 -2.24 -1.39
C MET A 91 16.31 -1.63 -0.39
N LYS A 92 17.54 -1.29 -0.81
CA LYS A 92 18.48 -0.54 0.03
C LYS A 92 17.92 0.83 0.42
N GLN A 93 17.19 1.44 -0.51
CA GLN A 93 16.24 2.50 -0.21
C GLN A 93 14.87 2.03 -0.67
N CYS A 94 13.85 2.31 0.12
CA CYS A 94 12.48 1.98 -0.22
C CYS A 94 11.55 3.18 0.01
N ILE A 95 10.34 3.08 -0.52
CA ILE A 95 9.25 4.00 -0.27
C ILE A 95 8.25 3.27 0.63
N ILE A 96 7.80 3.95 1.68
CA ILE A 96 6.69 3.52 2.53
C ILE A 96 5.58 4.55 2.36
N LYS A 97 4.59 4.23 1.52
CA LYS A 97 3.48 5.13 1.16
C LYS A 97 2.14 4.39 1.23
N PRO A 98 1.63 4.11 2.45
CA PRO A 98 0.36 3.39 2.62
C PRO A 98 -0.83 4.22 2.13
N GLN A 99 -1.73 3.59 1.37
CA GLN A 99 -2.94 4.21 0.83
C GLN A 99 -4.16 3.79 1.67
N LEU A 100 -4.66 4.71 2.49
CA LEU A 100 -5.78 4.51 3.41
C LEU A 100 -7.10 4.71 2.65
N VAL A 101 -7.55 3.67 1.96
CA VAL A 101 -8.69 3.71 1.02
C VAL A 101 -9.95 3.05 1.56
N GLY A 102 -11.10 3.44 1.02
CA GLY A 102 -12.39 2.82 1.32
C GLY A 102 -12.75 2.92 2.80
N ASP A 103 -13.23 1.81 3.35
CA ASP A 103 -13.58 1.63 4.76
C ASP A 103 -12.53 0.84 5.56
N LEU A 104 -11.36 0.55 4.97
CA LEU A 104 -10.28 -0.18 5.65
C LEU A 104 -9.82 0.59 6.89
N THR A 105 -9.89 -0.01 8.07
CA THR A 105 -9.49 0.67 9.33
C THR A 105 -8.06 0.35 9.74
N TRP A 106 -7.46 -0.70 9.20
CA TRP A 106 -6.08 -1.07 9.45
C TRP A 106 -5.53 -1.97 8.35
N ALA A 107 -4.21 -2.05 8.26
CA ALA A 107 -3.51 -3.09 7.53
C ALA A 107 -2.15 -3.37 8.18
N ASN A 108 -1.75 -4.64 8.20
CA ASN A 108 -0.41 -5.06 8.62
C ASN A 108 0.30 -5.69 7.43
N THR A 109 1.47 -5.17 7.09
CA THR A 109 2.23 -5.63 5.92
C THR A 109 3.69 -5.80 6.29
N THR A 110 4.22 -7.00 6.01
CA THR A 110 5.64 -7.31 6.10
C THR A 110 6.14 -7.76 4.73
N SER A 111 7.27 -7.21 4.29
CA SER A 111 7.95 -7.62 3.07
C SER A 111 9.35 -8.12 3.41
N GLY A 112 9.64 -9.38 3.10
CA GLY A 112 11.00 -9.92 3.18
C GLY A 112 11.89 -9.36 2.08
N THR A 113 13.09 -8.92 2.44
CA THR A 113 14.12 -8.46 1.50
C THR A 113 15.47 -9.12 1.81
N TYR A 114 16.46 -8.93 0.93
CA TYR A 114 17.83 -9.38 1.20
C TYR A 114 18.47 -8.70 2.42
N TYR A 115 17.96 -7.55 2.85
CA TYR A 115 18.44 -6.83 4.02
C TYR A 115 17.73 -7.25 5.31
N GLY A 116 16.60 -7.96 5.21
CA GLY A 116 15.72 -8.28 6.34
C GLY A 116 14.27 -7.88 6.05
N GLU A 117 13.45 -7.90 7.09
CA GLU A 117 12.03 -7.57 6.98
C GLU A 117 11.79 -6.06 7.01
N ILE A 118 10.93 -5.59 6.11
CA ILE A 118 10.37 -4.23 6.14
C ILE A 118 8.93 -4.34 6.62
N VAL A 119 8.57 -3.60 7.66
CA VAL A 119 7.21 -3.58 8.23
C VAL A 119 6.56 -2.24 7.92
N SER A 120 5.31 -2.28 7.47
CA SER A 120 4.43 -1.12 7.31
C SER A 120 3.04 -1.49 7.80
N ASN A 121 2.78 -1.16 9.05
CA ASN A 121 1.50 -1.37 9.69
C ASN A 121 0.84 -0.02 9.91
N TRP A 122 -0.45 0.07 9.65
CA TRP A 122 -1.21 1.27 9.95
C TRP A 122 -2.58 0.95 10.50
N LYS A 123 -3.10 1.89 11.29
CA LYS A 123 -4.47 1.89 11.79
C LYS A 123 -5.00 3.32 11.72
N ARG A 124 -6.28 3.48 11.40
CA ARG A 124 -6.97 4.78 11.45
C ARG A 124 -8.24 4.70 12.28
N ASP A 125 -8.51 5.80 12.98
CA ASP A 125 -9.72 6.05 13.73
C ASP A 125 -10.13 7.50 13.49
N GLY A 126 -11.17 7.70 12.67
CA GLY A 126 -11.55 9.03 12.18
C GLY A 126 -10.41 9.71 11.44
N SER A 127 -9.99 10.88 11.93
CA SER A 127 -8.89 11.67 11.37
C SER A 127 -7.52 11.30 11.95
N VAL A 128 -7.47 10.42 12.95
CA VAL A 128 -6.21 10.01 13.58
C VAL A 128 -5.74 8.72 12.93
N ALA A 129 -4.47 8.66 12.54
CA ALA A 129 -3.86 7.45 12.02
C ALA A 129 -2.49 7.20 12.65
N THR A 130 -2.22 5.95 13.00
CA THR A 130 -0.94 5.48 13.55
C THR A 130 -0.25 4.58 12.54
N PHE A 131 1.06 4.73 12.40
CA PHE A 131 1.89 3.97 11.46
C PHE A 131 3.09 3.41 12.21
N LYS A 132 3.19 2.08 12.25
CA LYS A 132 4.35 1.38 12.80
C LYS A 132 5.20 0.90 11.63
N ILE A 133 6.42 1.43 11.54
CA ILE A 133 7.35 1.16 10.45
C ILE A 133 8.62 0.58 11.02
N GLU A 134 9.10 -0.52 10.45
CA GLU A 134 10.37 -1.13 10.83
C GLU A 134 11.21 -1.34 9.59
N LEU A 135 12.48 -0.91 9.67
CA LEU A 135 13.45 -0.99 8.59
C LEU A 135 14.68 -1.77 9.05
N PRO A 136 15.14 -2.74 8.26
CA PRO A 136 16.31 -3.52 8.62
C PRO A 136 17.57 -2.66 8.56
N VAL A 137 18.61 -3.09 9.26
CA VAL A 137 19.92 -2.44 9.26
C VAL A 137 20.45 -2.21 7.84
N ASN A 138 21.20 -1.12 7.65
CA ASN A 138 21.80 -0.76 6.36
C ASN A 138 20.77 -0.40 5.25
N THR A 139 19.55 -0.07 5.64
CA THR A 139 18.50 0.45 4.74
C THR A 139 17.98 1.81 5.21
N THR A 140 17.32 2.52 4.30
CA THR A 140 16.62 3.78 4.59
C THR A 140 15.29 3.81 3.85
N ALA A 141 14.36 4.66 4.25
CA ALA A 141 13.12 4.84 3.51
C ALA A 141 12.68 6.30 3.33
N LYS A 142 11.98 6.58 2.24
CA LYS A 142 11.09 7.74 2.10
C LYS A 142 9.71 7.33 2.61
N VAL A 143 9.33 7.81 3.79
CA VAL A 143 8.06 7.56 4.46
C VAL A 143 7.09 8.70 4.16
N PHE A 144 5.91 8.36 3.70
CA PHE A 144 4.84 9.29 3.35
C PHE A 144 3.71 9.13 4.36
N ILE A 145 3.57 10.10 5.26
CA ILE A 145 2.51 10.10 6.27
C ILE A 145 1.39 11.05 5.81
N PRO A 146 0.15 10.57 5.60
CA PRO A 146 -0.96 11.43 5.24
C PRO A 146 -1.31 12.35 6.42
N ALA A 147 -1.18 13.67 6.23
CA ALA A 147 -1.51 14.69 7.24
C ALA A 147 -1.64 16.06 6.58
N SER A 148 -2.47 16.93 7.17
CA SER A 148 -2.68 18.29 6.66
C SER A 148 -1.41 19.14 6.70
N THR A 149 -0.70 19.11 7.84
CA THR A 149 0.59 19.78 8.05
C THR A 149 1.61 18.85 8.72
N VAL A 150 2.87 19.27 8.79
CA VAL A 150 3.94 18.49 9.43
C VAL A 150 3.81 18.48 10.96
N GLU A 151 3.23 19.53 11.54
CA GLU A 151 3.00 19.66 12.99
C GLU A 151 1.94 18.67 13.50
N ASP A 152 1.05 18.22 12.61
CA ASP A 152 0.07 17.16 12.91
C ASP A 152 0.71 15.77 12.96
N VAL A 153 1.98 15.65 12.53
CA VAL A 153 2.73 14.39 12.53
C VAL A 153 3.67 14.36 13.74
N LYS A 154 3.59 13.28 14.50
CA LYS A 154 4.47 12.99 15.62
C LYS A 154 5.18 11.66 15.40
N GLU A 155 6.40 11.53 15.91
CA GLU A 155 7.12 10.26 16.02
C GLU A 155 7.24 9.93 17.51
N SER A 156 6.81 8.74 17.93
CA SER A 156 6.82 8.30 19.32
C SER A 156 6.23 9.35 20.30
N GLY A 157 5.17 10.05 19.85
CA GLY A 157 4.48 11.09 20.61
C GLY A 157 5.17 12.46 20.66
N ARG A 158 6.30 12.65 19.97
CA ARG A 158 7.09 13.89 19.95
C ARG A 158 7.08 14.54 18.56
N PRO A 159 7.40 15.84 18.44
CA PRO A 159 7.59 16.47 17.13
C PRO A 159 8.64 15.73 16.31
N THR A 160 8.41 15.58 15.00
CA THR A 160 9.33 14.86 14.11
C THR A 160 10.72 15.51 14.00
N THR A 161 10.86 16.79 14.36
CA THR A 161 12.14 17.51 14.41
C THR A 161 13.08 17.00 15.50
N ASP A 162 12.52 16.36 16.52
CA ASP A 162 13.27 15.89 17.70
C ASP A 162 13.57 14.39 17.61
N ALA A 163 13.08 13.72 16.56
CA ALA A 163 13.20 12.28 16.37
C ALA A 163 14.52 11.91 15.69
N ALA A 164 15.29 11.03 16.32
CA ALA A 164 16.58 10.58 15.78
C ALA A 164 16.39 9.75 14.51
N GLY A 165 17.23 9.99 13.50
CA GLY A 165 17.16 9.28 12.22
C GLY A 165 15.93 9.62 11.39
N VAL A 166 15.21 10.72 11.70
CA VAL A 166 14.07 11.24 10.93
C VAL A 166 14.41 12.62 10.37
N THR A 167 14.30 12.78 9.05
CA THR A 167 14.55 14.05 8.37
C THR A 167 13.34 14.42 7.50
N TYR A 168 12.74 15.58 7.74
CA TYR A 168 11.64 16.06 6.91
C TYR A 168 12.14 16.49 5.52
N LEU A 169 11.48 15.99 4.47
CA LEU A 169 11.82 16.26 3.07
C LEU A 169 10.84 17.20 2.36
N GLY A 170 9.70 17.52 2.99
CA GLY A 170 8.67 18.37 2.41
C GLY A 170 7.32 17.68 2.26
N LYS A 171 6.44 18.31 1.47
CA LYS A 171 5.06 17.86 1.23
C LYS A 171 4.91 17.27 -0.17
N ASN A 172 4.14 16.19 -0.29
CA ASN A 172 3.73 15.60 -1.56
C ASN A 172 2.22 15.35 -1.54
N GLY A 173 1.44 16.24 -2.16
CA GLY A 173 -0.03 16.16 -2.11
C GLY A 173 -0.55 16.26 -0.67
N VAL A 174 -1.20 15.20 -0.18
CA VAL A 174 -1.70 15.10 1.20
C VAL A 174 -0.68 14.51 2.18
N TYR A 175 0.51 14.15 1.71
CA TYR A 175 1.53 13.49 2.51
C TYR A 175 2.60 14.47 3.00
N GLN A 176 3.02 14.27 4.24
CA GLN A 176 4.26 14.79 4.78
C GLN A 176 5.33 13.71 4.59
N VAL A 177 6.44 14.09 3.97
CA VAL A 177 7.47 13.14 3.52
C VAL A 177 8.68 13.23 4.43
N PHE A 178 9.12 12.08 4.93
CA PHE A 178 10.28 11.95 5.80
C PHE A 178 11.27 10.97 5.19
N ARG A 179 12.57 11.27 5.29
CA ARG A 179 13.61 10.25 5.20
C ARG A 179 13.79 9.65 6.58
N VAL A 180 13.80 8.33 6.67
CA VAL A 180 14.11 7.61 7.91
C VAL A 180 15.27 6.64 7.71
N GLU A 181 16.06 6.47 8.75
CA GLU A 181 17.14 5.47 8.80
C GLU A 181 16.62 4.09 9.19
N SER A 182 17.52 3.10 9.34
CA SER A 182 17.13 1.78 9.85
C SER A 182 16.70 1.88 11.31
N GLY A 183 15.63 1.19 11.68
CA GLY A 183 15.10 1.23 13.04
C GLY A 183 13.60 0.96 13.08
N SER A 184 13.02 1.16 14.26
CA SER A 184 11.57 1.09 14.49
C SER A 184 11.03 2.48 14.79
N TYR A 185 9.94 2.84 14.11
CA TYR A 185 9.32 4.16 14.18
C TYR A 185 7.82 4.01 14.41
N GLU A 186 7.26 4.91 15.22
CA GLU A 186 5.81 5.01 15.42
C GLU A 186 5.34 6.42 15.09
N PHE A 187 4.87 6.60 13.85
CA PHE A 187 4.29 7.87 13.43
C PHE A 187 2.82 7.95 13.81
N THR A 188 2.38 9.11 14.30
CA THR A 188 0.97 9.44 14.47
C THR A 188 0.64 10.67 13.66
N SER A 189 -0.40 10.61 12.85
CA SER A 189 -1.02 11.74 12.17
C SER A 189 -2.33 12.09 12.86
N MET A 190 -2.49 13.34 13.29
CA MET A 190 -3.73 13.82 13.92
C MET A 190 -4.80 14.25 12.91
N SER A 191 -4.42 14.39 11.64
CA SER A 191 -5.25 14.96 10.57
C SER A 191 -5.13 14.17 9.26
N ALA A 192 -5.06 12.84 9.35
CA ALA A 192 -4.95 11.94 8.21
C ALA A 192 -6.22 12.02 7.32
N PRO A 193 -6.14 12.59 6.10
CA PRO A 193 -7.26 12.55 5.19
C PRO A 193 -7.45 11.16 4.59
N ALA A 194 -8.63 10.90 4.04
CA ALA A 194 -8.81 9.79 3.12
C ALA A 194 -7.90 9.99 1.90
N VAL A 195 -7.20 8.92 1.51
CA VAL A 195 -6.37 8.92 0.30
C VAL A 195 -7.22 8.43 -0.88
N LYS A 196 -6.96 8.97 -2.06
CA LYS A 196 -7.44 8.42 -3.32
C LYS A 196 -6.63 7.17 -3.71
#